data_AF-A0A920TR73-F1
#
_entry.id   AF-A0A920TR73-F1
#
_cell.length_a   1.000
_cell.length_b   1.000
_cell.length_c   1.000
_cell.angle_alpha   90.00
_cell.angle_beta   90.00
_cell.angle_gamma   90.00
#
_symmetry.space_group_name_H-M   'P 1'
#
loop_
_entity.id
_entity.type
_entity.pdbx_description
1 polymer ?
#
loop_
_entity_poly.entity_id
_entity_poly.type
_entity_poly.pdbx_seq_one_letter_code
_entity_poly.pdbx_strand_id
1 'polypeptide(L)'
;MNILVKNLGSGVKKIILNDPKTYNSLSFKTLREILNTFKKLDKDNSTKVIILEGAGKGFSAGHNLKEVKGLKKRSKYLKLFNLCSKVMIQIFEGRNRYSKVMELLSAGCQLVASCDLAYSTNDQCLQHQV
;
A
#
# COMPACT_ATOMS: atom_id res chain seq x y z
N MET A 1 -8.32 0.78 -12.86
CA MET A 1 -7.54 -0.16 -12.02
C MET A 1 -6.73 0.69 -11.07
N ASN A 2 -6.79 0.44 -9.76
CA ASN A 2 -6.18 1.32 -8.75
C ASN A 2 -4.73 0.90 -8.44
N ILE A 3 -4.27 -0.23 -8.97
CA ILE A 3 -2.90 -0.72 -8.80
C ILE A 3 -2.31 -1.01 -10.18
N LEU A 4 -1.10 -0.51 -10.43
CA LEU A 4 -0.29 -0.85 -11.60
C LEU A 4 0.95 -1.63 -11.17
N VAL A 5 1.42 -2.54 -12.02
CA VAL A 5 2.66 -3.30 -11.79
C VAL A 5 3.57 -3.14 -12.99
N LYS A 6 4.80 -2.67 -12.77
CA LYS A 6 5.87 -2.57 -13.77
C LYS A 6 7.00 -3.53 -13.42
N ASN A 7 7.57 -4.18 -14.43
CA ASN A 7 8.79 -4.97 -14.28
C ASN A 7 9.97 -4.07 -14.64
N LEU A 8 10.90 -3.85 -13.71
CA LEU A 8 12.11 -3.05 -13.94
C LEU A 8 13.32 -3.91 -14.35
N GLY A 9 13.14 -5.23 -14.49
CA GLY A 9 14.23 -6.16 -14.76
C GLY A 9 14.91 -6.65 -13.49
N SER A 10 15.81 -7.63 -13.63
CA SER A 10 16.64 -8.18 -12.55
C SER A 10 15.87 -8.66 -11.30
N GLY A 11 14.59 -9.03 -11.49
CA GLY A 11 13.69 -9.44 -10.41
C GLY A 11 13.07 -8.30 -9.60
N VAL A 12 13.17 -7.05 -10.07
CA VAL A 12 12.57 -5.88 -9.43
C VAL A 12 11.19 -5.59 -10.02
N LYS A 13 10.16 -5.58 -9.18
CA LYS A 13 8.79 -5.19 -9.54
C LYS A 13 8.43 -3.88 -8.86
N LYS A 14 7.84 -2.95 -9.60
CA LYS A 14 7.32 -1.69 -9.07
C LYS A 14 5.80 -1.75 -9.05
N ILE A 15 5.20 -1.66 -7.88
CA ILE A 15 3.76 -1.50 -7.66
C ILE A 15 3.47 -0.01 -7.49
N ILE A 16 2.49 0.49 -8.23
CA ILE A 16 2.07 1.90 -8.16
C ILE A 16 0.61 1.96 -7.72
N LEU A 17 0.34 2.62 -6.59
CA LEU A 17 -1.01 3.03 -6.20
C LEU A 17 -1.47 4.13 -7.17
N ASN A 18 -2.50 3.87 -7.94
CA ASN A 18 -2.91 4.68 -9.09
C ASN A 18 -4.33 5.22 -8.92
N ASP A 19 -4.54 5.97 -7.85
CA ASP A 19 -5.72 6.81 -7.64
C ASP A 19 -5.33 8.22 -7.14
N PRO A 20 -4.62 9.00 -7.96
CA PRO A 20 -4.10 10.31 -7.55
C PRO A 20 -5.21 11.31 -7.17
N LYS A 21 -6.43 11.11 -7.69
CA LYS A 21 -7.60 11.98 -7.38
C LYS A 21 -8.00 11.89 -5.91
N THR A 22 -7.75 10.76 -5.25
CA THR A 22 -8.01 10.57 -3.83
C THR A 22 -6.74 10.57 -2.99
N TYR A 23 -5.63 11.04 -3.55
CA TYR A 23 -4.30 10.88 -2.97
C TYR A 23 -4.03 9.41 -2.60
N ASN A 24 -4.41 8.48 -3.48
CA ASN A 24 -4.22 7.04 -3.31
C ASN A 24 -4.85 6.48 -2.02
N SER A 25 -6.10 6.88 -1.73
CA SER A 25 -6.81 6.43 -0.53
C SER A 25 -7.07 4.91 -0.50
N LEU A 26 -6.98 4.33 0.69
CA LEU A 26 -7.15 2.90 0.99
C LEU A 26 -8.63 2.54 1.15
N SER A 27 -9.34 2.55 0.02
CA SER A 27 -10.68 1.99 -0.09
C SER A 27 -10.68 0.46 0.03
N PHE A 28 -11.83 -0.16 0.28
CA PHE A 28 -11.98 -1.62 0.21
C PHE A 28 -11.48 -2.20 -1.11
N LYS A 29 -11.75 -1.50 -2.22
CA LYS A 29 -11.31 -1.91 -3.56
C LYS A 29 -9.79 -1.86 -3.64
N THR A 30 -9.19 -0.73 -3.27
CA THR A 30 -7.73 -0.54 -3.29
C THR A 30 -7.04 -1.59 -2.42
N LEU A 31 -7.49 -1.82 -1.19
CA LEU A 31 -6.91 -2.82 -0.28
C LEU A 31 -6.98 -4.25 -0.85
N ARG A 32 -8.10 -4.64 -1.49
CA ARG A 32 -8.21 -5.94 -2.17
C ARG A 32 -7.25 -6.06 -3.35
N GLU A 33 -7.12 -5.00 -4.14
CA GLU A 33 -6.19 -4.99 -5.29
C GLU A 33 -4.73 -5.07 -4.82
N ILE A 34 -4.37 -4.38 -3.74
CA ILE A 34 -3.04 -4.49 -3.10
C ILE A 34 -2.80 -5.94 -2.66
N LEU A 35 -3.70 -6.52 -1.87
CA LEU A 35 -3.57 -7.87 -1.34
C LEU A 35 -3.38 -8.91 -2.45
N ASN A 36 -4.21 -8.82 -3.50
CA ASN A 36 -4.13 -9.74 -4.64
C ASN A 36 -2.83 -9.57 -5.41
N THR A 37 -2.33 -8.35 -5.55
CA THR A 37 -1.06 -8.07 -6.22
C THR A 37 0.12 -8.66 -5.45
N PHE A 38 0.20 -8.44 -4.14
CA PHE A 38 1.25 -9.01 -3.30
C PHE A 38 1.21 -10.55 -3.33
N LYS A 39 0.03 -11.16 -3.19
CA LYS A 39 -0.11 -12.63 -3.29
C LYS A 39 0.32 -13.21 -4.63
N LYS A 40 0.14 -12.48 -5.73
CA LYS A 40 0.62 -12.90 -7.05
C LYS A 40 2.14 -12.84 -7.11
N LEU A 41 2.74 -11.77 -6.60
CA LEU A 41 4.18 -11.58 -6.60
C LEU A 41 4.92 -12.52 -5.64
N ASP A 42 4.31 -12.90 -4.51
CA ASP A 42 4.85 -13.93 -3.60
C ASP A 42 4.86 -15.35 -4.19
N LYS A 43 4.12 -15.57 -5.29
CA LYS A 43 4.13 -16.83 -6.06
C LYS A 43 5.06 -16.76 -7.26
N ASP A 44 5.59 -15.58 -7.59
CA ASP A 44 6.51 -15.37 -8.71
C ASP A 44 7.95 -15.47 -8.22
N ASN A 45 8.58 -16.62 -8.46
CA ASN A 45 9.97 -16.90 -8.08
C ASN A 45 10.99 -15.97 -8.77
N SER A 46 10.58 -15.22 -9.81
CA SER A 46 11.45 -14.21 -10.43
C SER A 46 11.48 -12.89 -9.65
N THR A 47 10.49 -12.64 -8.79
CA THR A 47 10.41 -11.42 -7.99
C THR A 47 11.33 -11.51 -6.79
N LYS A 48 12.34 -10.64 -6.75
CA LYS A 48 13.31 -10.50 -5.66
C LYS A 48 13.05 -9.25 -4.84
N VAL A 49 12.61 -8.17 -5.49
CA VAL A 49 12.40 -6.86 -4.87
C VAL A 49 11.07 -6.29 -5.33
N ILE A 50 10.32 -5.71 -4.40
CA ILE A 50 9.11 -4.94 -4.68
C ILE A 50 9.31 -3.51 -4.21
N ILE A 51 9.16 -2.57 -5.14
CA ILE A 51 9.08 -1.13 -4.89
C ILE A 51 7.61 -0.77 -4.84
N LEU A 52 7.18 -0.03 -3.82
CA LEU A 52 5.81 0.47 -3.70
C LEU A 52 5.84 1.99 -3.79
N GLU A 53 5.05 2.54 -4.70
CA GLU A 53 5.03 3.97 -5.04
C GLU A 53 3.57 4.43 -5.13
N GLY A 54 3.29 5.71 -4.89
CA GLY A 54 1.99 6.30 -5.20
C GLY A 54 2.08 7.22 -6.40
N ALA A 55 1.11 7.14 -7.30
CA ALA A 55 1.03 8.02 -8.45
C ALA A 55 0.62 9.44 -8.00
N GLY A 56 1.22 10.43 -8.66
CA GLY A 56 0.86 11.84 -8.49
C GLY A 56 1.54 12.48 -7.29
N LYS A 57 0.80 13.32 -6.57
CA LYS A 57 1.36 14.17 -5.51
C LYS A 57 1.59 13.43 -4.20
N GLY A 58 1.28 12.14 -4.08
CA GLY A 58 1.26 11.44 -2.80
C GLY A 58 1.38 9.93 -2.85
N PHE A 59 1.92 9.30 -1.79
CA PHE A 59 1.95 7.85 -1.63
C PHE A 59 0.56 7.33 -1.29
N SER A 60 0.00 7.71 -0.14
CA SER A 60 -1.38 7.37 0.24
C SER A 60 -1.91 8.28 1.36
N ALA A 61 -3.13 8.78 1.19
CA ALA A 61 -3.87 9.54 2.19
C ALA A 61 -4.42 8.68 3.36
N GLY A 62 -4.10 7.39 3.42
CA GLY A 62 -4.66 6.46 4.40
C GLY A 62 -6.07 6.03 4.04
N HIS A 63 -6.91 5.71 5.03
CA HIS A 63 -8.26 5.20 4.77
C HIS A 63 -9.12 6.19 3.99
N ASN A 64 -9.93 5.67 3.05
CA ASN A 64 -10.89 6.50 2.34
C ASN A 64 -11.98 7.01 3.31
N LEU A 65 -11.89 8.27 3.72
CA LEU A 65 -12.79 8.87 4.70
C LEU A 65 -14.26 8.86 4.26
N LYS A 66 -14.55 8.91 2.95
CA LYS A 66 -15.94 8.82 2.46
C LYS A 66 -16.50 7.42 2.70
N GLU A 67 -15.72 6.37 2.45
CA GLU A 67 -16.12 5.00 2.78
C GLU A 67 -16.28 4.82 4.28
N VAL A 68 -15.29 5.25 5.08
CA VAL A 68 -15.32 5.15 6.55
C VAL A 68 -16.57 5.83 7.12
N LYS A 69 -16.86 7.09 6.74
CA LYS A 69 -18.07 7.82 7.16
C LYS A 69 -19.36 7.14 6.69
N GLY A 70 -19.33 6.45 5.55
CA GLY A 70 -20.47 5.69 5.03
C GLY A 70 -20.75 4.38 5.79
N LEU A 71 -19.81 3.90 6.62
CA LEU A 71 -20.01 2.70 7.42
C LEU A 71 -20.88 3.02 8.65
N LYS A 72 -22.10 2.48 8.68
CA LYS A 72 -23.04 2.67 9.80
C LYS A 72 -23.06 1.51 10.82
N LYS A 73 -22.40 0.39 10.51
CA LYS A 73 -22.41 -0.83 11.35
C LYS A 73 -21.00 -1.21 11.76
N ARG A 74 -20.80 -1.52 13.05
CA ARG A 74 -19.52 -2.01 13.61
C ARG A 74 -18.91 -3.16 12.81
N SER A 75 -19.73 -4.10 12.35
CA SER A 75 -19.27 -5.24 11.55
C SER A 75 -18.62 -4.82 10.22
N LYS A 76 -19.01 -3.70 9.62
CA LYS A 76 -18.37 -3.19 8.40
C LYS A 76 -17.03 -2.51 8.69
N TYR A 77 -16.93 -1.77 9.80
CA TYR A 77 -15.65 -1.21 10.26
C TYR A 77 -14.64 -2.33 10.49
N LEU A 78 -15.03 -3.37 11.24
CA LEU A 78 -14.18 -4.53 11.48
C LEU A 78 -13.75 -5.21 10.18
N LYS A 79 -14.63 -5.33 9.18
CA LYS A 79 -14.26 -5.87 7.87
C LYS A 79 -13.20 -5.01 7.16
N LEU A 80 -13.30 -3.69 7.23
CA LEU A 80 -12.33 -2.78 6.62
C LEU A 80 -10.96 -2.90 7.31
N PHE A 81 -10.94 -2.80 8.64
CA PHE A 81 -9.70 -2.89 9.41
C PHE A 81 -9.06 -4.27 9.29
N ASN A 82 -9.83 -5.36 9.35
CA ASN A 82 -9.31 -6.71 9.14
C ASN A 82 -8.70 -6.89 7.75
N LEU A 83 -9.28 -6.27 6.72
CA LEU A 83 -8.70 -6.30 5.38
C LEU A 83 -7.39 -5.49 5.33
N CYS A 84 -7.35 -4.33 5.98
CA CYS A 84 -6.14 -3.53 6.13
C CYS A 84 -5.03 -4.33 6.82
N SER A 85 -5.31 -4.93 7.97
CA SER A 85 -4.37 -5.79 8.72
C SER A 85 -3.87 -6.96 7.88
N LYS A 86 -4.74 -7.61 7.10
CA LYS A 86 -4.33 -8.68 6.18
C LYS A 86 -3.34 -8.20 5.11
N VAL A 87 -3.49 -6.98 4.61
CA VAL A 87 -2.52 -6.38 3.68
C VAL A 87 -1.18 -6.18 4.37
N MET A 88 -1.17 -5.63 5.59
CA MET A 88 0.06 -5.40 6.35
C MET A 88 0.81 -6.72 6.64
N ILE A 89 0.08 -7.74 7.10
CA ILE A 89 0.64 -9.07 7.37
C ILE A 89 1.19 -9.69 6.09
N GLN A 90 0.46 -9.61 4.96
CA GLN A 90 0.96 -10.12 3.68
C GLN A 90 2.25 -9.42 3.25
N ILE A 91 2.35 -8.12 3.50
CA ILE A 91 3.54 -7.32 3.21
C ILE A 91 4.72 -7.77 4.07
N PHE A 92 4.48 -8.05 5.35
CA PHE A 92 5.50 -8.43 6.34
C PHE A 92 5.95 -9.89 6.21
N GLU A 93 5.04 -10.83 6.01
CA GLU A 93 5.31 -12.28 5.96
C GLU A 93 5.65 -12.80 4.55
N GLY A 94 5.62 -11.95 3.53
CA GLY A 94 5.89 -12.32 2.14
C GLY A 94 7.26 -12.99 1.95
N ARG A 95 7.34 -13.98 1.06
CA ARG A 95 8.56 -14.81 0.88
C ARG A 95 9.73 -14.04 0.29
N ASN A 96 9.46 -12.99 -0.46
CA ASN A 96 10.47 -12.18 -1.11
C ASN A 96 10.91 -11.09 -0.12
N ARG A 97 11.91 -11.33 0.74
CA ARG A 97 12.40 -10.29 1.69
C ARG A 97 12.84 -9.05 0.90
N TYR A 98 12.09 -7.97 1.07
CA TYR A 98 12.08 -6.82 0.16
C TYR A 98 13.15 -5.80 0.58
N SER A 99 14.07 -5.41 -0.31
CA SER A 99 14.71 -4.09 -0.15
C SER A 99 13.70 -3.02 -0.56
N LYS A 100 12.77 -2.75 0.34
CA LYS A 100 11.56 -1.98 0.04
C LYS A 100 11.88 -0.49 0.00
N VAL A 101 12.08 0.05 -1.18
CA VAL A 101 12.27 1.48 -1.36
C VAL A 101 10.86 2.03 -1.59
N MET A 102 10.21 2.56 -0.53
CA MET A 102 8.95 3.34 -0.62
C MET A 102 9.23 4.83 -0.69
N GLU A 103 8.84 5.49 -1.77
CA GLU A 103 8.86 6.95 -1.88
C GLU A 103 7.69 7.48 -1.04
N LEU A 104 8.02 8.05 0.11
CA LEU A 104 7.02 8.57 1.05
C LEU A 104 6.20 9.68 0.41
N LEU A 105 4.92 9.70 0.78
CA LEU A 105 4.12 10.91 0.96
C LEU A 105 3.00 10.58 1.96
N SER A 106 2.99 11.34 3.03
CA SER A 106 2.24 11.18 4.28
C SER A 106 0.78 10.73 4.19
N ALA A 107 0.34 10.06 5.28
CA ALA A 107 -0.95 9.43 5.64
C ALA A 107 -1.15 7.91 5.39
N GLY A 108 -0.14 7.22 4.83
CA GLY A 108 -0.08 5.76 4.71
C GLY A 108 0.75 5.05 5.80
N CYS A 109 0.92 5.65 6.98
CA CYS A 109 1.94 5.27 7.96
C CYS A 109 1.96 3.77 8.32
N GLN A 110 0.81 3.09 8.34
CA GLN A 110 0.77 1.64 8.61
C GLN A 110 1.39 0.81 7.48
N LEU A 111 1.19 1.18 6.21
CA LEU A 111 1.83 0.52 5.07
C LEU A 111 3.34 0.76 5.11
N VAL A 112 3.74 1.99 5.43
CA VAL A 112 5.15 2.38 5.57
C VAL A 112 5.84 1.58 6.67
N ALA A 113 5.24 1.54 7.86
CA ALA A 113 5.77 0.82 9.02
C ALA A 113 5.85 -0.71 8.83
N SER A 114 5.08 -1.26 7.89
CA SER A 114 5.10 -2.71 7.61
C SER A 114 6.23 -3.12 6.65
N CYS A 115 7.05 -2.18 6.19
CA CYS A 115 8.07 -2.44 5.18
C CYS A 115 9.49 -2.39 5.76
N ASP A 116 10.39 -3.14 5.14
CA ASP A 116 11.78 -3.29 5.59
C ASP A 116 12.59 -2.00 5.51
N LEU A 117 12.26 -1.13 4.54
CA LEU A 117 12.91 0.17 4.35
C LEU A 117 11.85 1.20 3.88
N ALA A 118 12.12 2.48 4.13
CA ALA A 118 11.29 3.60 3.71
C ALA A 118 12.19 4.82 3.47
N TYR A 119 11.95 5.60 2.41
CA TYR A 119 12.71 6.80 2.09
C TYR A 119 11.76 7.95 1.71
N SER A 120 12.10 9.17 2.08
CA SER A 120 11.29 10.36 1.80
C SER A 120 12.11 11.40 1.07
N THR A 121 11.47 12.20 0.24
CA THR A 121 12.05 13.45 -0.24
C THR A 121 11.94 14.51 0.88
N ASN A 122 12.85 15.49 0.89
CA ASN A 122 13.09 16.44 2.00
C ASN A 122 11.88 17.33 2.38
N ASP A 123 10.82 17.35 1.59
CA ASP A 123 9.70 18.29 1.74
C ASP A 123 8.47 17.72 2.49
N GLN A 124 8.61 16.60 3.20
CA GLN A 124 7.45 15.81 3.59
C GLN A 124 7.47 15.31 5.04
N CYS A 125 6.43 15.68 5.79
CA CYS A 125 6.26 15.37 7.20
C CYS A 125 5.36 14.14 7.41
N LEU A 126 5.84 13.15 8.16
CA LEU A 126 5.04 12.01 8.65
C LEU A 126 3.98 12.53 9.62
N GLN A 127 2.70 12.51 9.25
CA GLN A 127 1.61 12.80 10.16
C GLN A 127 0.93 11.50 10.58
N HIS A 128 1.08 11.14 11.86
CA HIS A 128 0.29 10.10 12.49
C HIS A 128 -1.06 10.73 12.86
N GLN A 129 -2.13 10.41 12.12
CA GLN A 129 -3.47 10.72 12.59
C GLN A 129 -3.82 9.71 13.68
N VAL A 130 -3.72 10.16 14.94
CA VAL A 130 -4.25 9.47 16.12
C VAL A 130 -5.78 9.61 16.12
#